data_AF-A0A2V6FJ46-F1
#
_entry.id   AF-A0A2V6FJ46-F1
#
_cell.length_a   1.000
_cell.length_b   1.000
_cell.length_c   1.000
_cell.angle_alpha   90.00
_cell.angle_beta   90.00
_cell.angle_gamma   90.00
#
_symmetry.space_group_name_H-M   'P 1'
#
loop_
_entity.id
_entity.type
_entity.pdbx_description
1 polymer ?
#
loop_
_entity_poly.entity_id
_entity_poly.type
_entity_poly.pdbx_seq_one_letter_code
_entity_poly.pdbx_strand_id
1 'polypeptide(L)'
;MNPTEIPLKNPKSVTDLSVGDVEQVERALIDASTRVPVLMFYASAVGWLLIGTVLAFFTSFKLHSPDWLSNSSVLTWGRIRPAHLNVMLYGWASNVGMGTAIWLMARLCRTTLRHPLLLVTGGGFWNLGVLLGICGILMGDSTGYHWLEFPSYAAWSLFVGYCLIASWAVLMFRFRRGDPIYITQWYLLAAFLWFPWMYLAAQTMLFIVPVQGVLQAAVNWWYANNLLFLWFGSLALGTAYYMIPKVIGRPVYSYHLA
;
A
#
# COMPACT_ATOMS: atom_id res chain seq x y z
N MET A 1 -35.21 18.02 -52.09
CA MET A 1 -35.02 17.49 -50.72
C MET A 1 -33.57 17.03 -50.65
N ASN A 2 -32.68 17.82 -50.05
CA ASN A 2 -31.25 17.54 -50.01
C ASN A 2 -30.94 16.72 -48.74
N PRO A 3 -30.44 15.47 -48.83
CA PRO A 3 -30.41 14.55 -47.68
C PRO A 3 -29.14 14.62 -46.81
N THR A 4 -28.35 15.71 -46.84
CA THR A 4 -27.00 15.73 -46.22
C THR A 4 -26.75 16.89 -45.27
N GLU A 5 -27.71 17.20 -44.39
CA GLU A 5 -27.43 18.02 -43.20
C GLU A 5 -27.73 17.20 -41.95
N ILE A 6 -26.81 16.30 -41.61
CA ILE A 6 -26.73 15.80 -40.24
C ILE A 6 -26.33 17.01 -39.39
N PRO A 7 -27.12 17.47 -38.42
CA PRO A 7 -26.76 18.61 -37.59
C PRO A 7 -25.60 18.18 -36.69
N LEU A 8 -24.37 18.40 -37.16
CA LEU A 8 -23.17 18.21 -36.36
C LEU A 8 -23.17 19.30 -35.29
N LYS A 9 -23.26 18.88 -34.04
CA LYS A 9 -23.14 19.78 -32.89
C LYS A 9 -21.82 20.52 -33.01
N ASN A 10 -21.87 21.84 -33.21
CA ASN A 10 -20.68 22.67 -33.32
C ASN A 10 -19.77 22.41 -32.11
N PRO A 11 -18.44 22.27 -32.31
CA PRO A 11 -17.51 22.12 -31.21
C PRO A 11 -17.72 23.33 -30.27
N LYS A 12 -17.99 23.05 -28.99
CA LYS A 12 -18.13 24.10 -27.97
C LYS A 12 -16.89 25.00 -28.03
N SER A 13 -17.09 26.31 -28.10
CA SER A 13 -15.97 27.25 -28.06
C SER A 13 -15.31 27.19 -26.68
N VAL A 14 -14.02 27.52 -26.56
CA VAL A 14 -13.28 27.51 -25.27
C VAL A 14 -13.99 28.36 -24.21
N THR A 15 -14.77 29.35 -24.64
CA THR A 15 -15.58 30.25 -23.83
C THR A 15 -16.86 29.62 -23.25
N ASP A 16 -17.29 28.46 -23.76
CA ASP A 16 -18.52 27.75 -23.35
C ASP A 16 -18.28 26.60 -22.35
N LEU A 17 -17.05 26.46 -21.85
CA LEU A 17 -16.71 25.45 -20.86
C LEU A 17 -17.23 25.88 -19.48
N SER A 18 -18.13 25.08 -18.91
CA SER A 18 -18.57 25.30 -17.54
C SER A 18 -17.43 25.02 -16.56
N VAL A 19 -17.46 25.64 -15.38
CA VAL A 19 -16.48 25.36 -14.30
C VAL A 19 -16.42 23.86 -13.98
N GLY A 20 -17.55 23.15 -14.10
CA GLY A 20 -17.61 21.70 -13.92
C GLY A 20 -16.85 20.90 -14.98
N ASP A 21 -16.88 21.35 -16.24
CA ASP A 21 -16.13 20.71 -17.34
C ASP A 21 -14.61 20.83 -17.08
N VAL A 22 -14.15 21.99 -16.60
CA VAL A 22 -12.74 22.24 -16.27
C VAL A 22 -12.27 21.36 -15.11
N GLU A 23 -13.06 21.26 -14.03
CA GLU A 23 -12.74 20.36 -12.91
C GLU A 23 -12.70 18.88 -13.32
N GLN A 24 -13.58 18.46 -14.22
CA GLN A 24 -13.61 17.10 -14.70
C GLN A 24 -12.35 16.77 -15.52
N VAL A 25 -11.92 17.68 -16.38
CA VAL A 25 -10.67 17.54 -17.15
C VAL A 25 -9.45 17.50 -16.23
N GLU A 26 -9.38 18.39 -15.23
CA GLU A 26 -8.28 18.39 -14.25
C GLU A 26 -8.19 17.04 -13.51
N ARG A 27 -9.32 16.52 -13.03
CA ARG A 27 -9.37 15.20 -12.36
C ARG A 27 -8.91 14.08 -13.29
N ALA A 28 -9.34 14.11 -14.54
CA ALA A 28 -8.93 13.12 -15.53
C ALA A 28 -7.41 13.17 -15.82
N LEU A 29 -6.82 14.36 -15.86
CA LEU A 29 -5.36 14.53 -16.02
C LEU A 29 -4.58 14.00 -14.80
N ILE A 30 -5.08 14.24 -13.59
CA ILE A 30 -4.47 13.72 -12.35
C ILE A 30 -4.55 12.19 -12.34
N ASP A 31 -5.71 11.61 -12.66
CA ASP A 31 -5.87 10.16 -12.75
C ASP A 31 -4.98 9.54 -13.83
N ALA A 32 -4.90 10.18 -15.00
CA ALA A 32 -4.01 9.74 -16.08
C ALA A 32 -2.54 9.73 -15.62
N SER A 33 -2.13 10.75 -14.85
CA SER A 33 -0.76 10.85 -14.33
C SER A 33 -0.42 9.75 -13.31
N THR A 34 -1.40 9.28 -12.52
CA THR A 34 -1.20 8.24 -11.50
C THR A 34 -1.44 6.82 -12.02
N ARG A 35 -1.99 6.67 -13.23
CA ARG A 35 -2.40 5.39 -13.81
C ARG A 35 -1.32 4.32 -13.74
N VAL A 36 -0.11 4.61 -14.22
CA VAL A 36 0.98 3.63 -14.30
C VAL A 36 1.37 3.07 -12.92
N PRO A 37 1.78 3.89 -11.93
CA PRO A 37 2.15 3.37 -10.63
C PRO A 37 0.98 2.71 -9.89
N VAL A 38 -0.22 3.30 -9.96
CA VAL A 38 -1.40 2.74 -9.29
C VAL A 38 -1.75 1.36 -9.84
N LEU A 39 -1.79 1.21 -11.18
CA LEU A 39 -2.04 -0.10 -11.81
C LEU A 39 -0.95 -1.10 -11.48
N MET A 40 0.32 -0.70 -11.42
CA MET A 40 1.41 -1.57 -10.99
C MET A 40 1.20 -2.09 -9.57
N PHE A 41 0.88 -1.20 -8.61
CA PHE A 41 0.62 -1.59 -7.23
C PHE A 41 -0.58 -2.54 -7.11
N TYR A 42 -1.69 -2.24 -7.79
CA TYR A 42 -2.87 -3.13 -7.76
C TYR A 42 -2.63 -4.46 -8.47
N ALA A 43 -1.96 -4.48 -9.62
CA ALA A 43 -1.63 -5.73 -10.32
C ALA A 43 -0.72 -6.62 -9.45
N SER A 44 0.28 -6.02 -8.82
CA SER A 44 1.15 -6.72 -7.87
C SER A 44 0.38 -7.23 -6.67
N ALA A 45 -0.50 -6.40 -6.09
CA ALA A 45 -1.33 -6.77 -4.95
C ALA A 45 -2.24 -7.96 -5.25
N VAL A 46 -2.87 -7.98 -6.43
CA VAL A 46 -3.70 -9.12 -6.86
C VAL A 46 -2.85 -10.38 -7.04
N GLY A 47 -1.66 -10.25 -7.65
CA GLY A 47 -0.72 -11.37 -7.77
C GLY A 47 -0.34 -11.96 -6.40
N TRP A 48 0.01 -11.12 -5.44
CA TRP A 48 0.34 -11.54 -4.08
C TRP A 48 -0.87 -12.08 -3.32
N LEU A 49 -2.06 -11.52 -3.52
CA LEU A 49 -3.29 -12.04 -2.94
C LEU A 49 -3.50 -13.49 -3.37
N LEU A 50 -3.40 -13.78 -4.67
CA LEU A 50 -3.56 -15.14 -5.20
C LEU A 50 -2.51 -16.09 -4.62
N ILE A 51 -1.23 -15.71 -4.63
CA ILE A 51 -0.15 -16.52 -4.05
C ILE A 51 -0.39 -16.77 -2.57
N GLY A 52 -0.73 -15.73 -1.81
CA GLY A 52 -0.97 -15.86 -0.39
C GLY A 52 -2.21 -16.69 -0.09
N THR A 53 -3.30 -16.59 -0.88
CA THR A 53 -4.51 -17.41 -0.70
C THR A 53 -4.21 -18.88 -0.93
N VAL A 54 -3.39 -19.19 -1.93
CA VAL A 54 -2.89 -20.55 -2.15
C VAL A 54 -2.12 -21.03 -0.91
N LEU A 55 -1.14 -20.26 -0.40
CA LEU A 55 -0.39 -20.63 0.81
C LEU A 55 -1.29 -20.75 2.06
N ALA A 56 -2.35 -19.93 2.15
CA ALA A 56 -3.37 -20.01 3.22
C ALA A 56 -4.07 -21.37 3.18
N PHE A 57 -4.49 -21.79 1.98
CA PHE A 57 -5.12 -23.07 1.75
C PHE A 57 -4.20 -24.23 2.15
N PHE A 58 -2.93 -24.20 1.74
CA PHE A 58 -1.94 -25.20 2.17
C PHE A 58 -1.77 -25.24 3.70
N THR A 59 -1.72 -24.06 4.35
CA THR A 59 -1.57 -23.95 5.81
C THR A 59 -2.79 -24.53 6.53
N SER A 60 -4.00 -24.21 6.05
CA SER A 60 -5.26 -24.70 6.61
C SER A 60 -5.40 -26.20 6.44
N PHE A 61 -5.11 -26.74 5.25
CA PHE A 61 -5.20 -28.18 4.99
C PHE A 61 -4.24 -28.99 5.87
N LYS A 62 -3.04 -28.47 6.13
CA LYS A 62 -2.05 -29.12 7.02
C LYS A 62 -2.47 -29.16 8.49
N LEU A 63 -3.38 -28.31 8.94
CA LEU A 63 -3.96 -28.43 10.28
C LEU A 63 -4.90 -29.64 10.38
N HIS A 64 -5.51 -30.06 9.27
CA HIS A 64 -6.35 -31.25 9.21
C HIS A 64 -5.56 -32.53 8.93
N SER A 65 -4.53 -32.45 8.07
CA SER A 65 -3.66 -33.59 7.74
C SER A 65 -2.18 -33.18 7.84
N PRO A 66 -1.57 -33.32 9.03
CA PRO A 66 -0.20 -32.86 9.27
C PRO A 66 0.87 -33.59 8.45
N ASP A 67 0.67 -34.87 8.16
CA ASP A 67 1.62 -35.72 7.43
C ASP A 67 1.66 -35.42 5.92
N TRP A 68 0.66 -34.71 5.40
CA TRP A 68 0.61 -34.35 3.99
C TRP A 68 1.76 -33.42 3.62
N LEU A 69 2.59 -33.83 2.64
CA LEU A 69 3.78 -33.10 2.18
C LEU A 69 4.83 -32.83 3.28
N SER A 70 4.92 -33.70 4.30
CA SER A 70 5.94 -33.62 5.35
C SER A 70 7.36 -33.94 4.87
N ASN A 71 7.48 -34.72 3.78
CA ASN A 71 8.76 -35.10 3.17
C ASN A 71 9.53 -33.91 2.55
N SER A 72 8.86 -32.78 2.29
CA SER A 72 9.49 -31.58 1.74
C SER A 72 9.67 -30.54 2.84
N SER A 73 10.92 -30.16 3.12
CA SER A 73 11.28 -29.16 4.13
C SER A 73 10.63 -27.80 3.86
N VAL A 74 10.53 -27.42 2.59
CA VAL A 74 9.93 -26.16 2.11
C VAL A 74 8.45 -26.09 2.42
N LEU A 75 7.75 -27.22 2.30
CA LEU A 75 6.31 -27.29 2.47
C LEU A 75 5.91 -27.64 3.91
N THR A 76 6.79 -27.49 4.89
CA THR A 76 6.43 -27.70 6.29
C THR A 76 5.51 -26.59 6.80
N TRP A 77 4.60 -26.91 7.73
CA TRP A 77 3.65 -25.93 8.28
C TRP A 77 4.35 -24.71 8.88
N GLY A 78 5.47 -24.93 9.57
CA GLY A 78 6.29 -23.87 10.17
C GLY A 78 6.91 -22.89 9.17
N ARG A 79 7.02 -23.24 7.88
CA ARG A 79 7.52 -22.33 6.82
C ARG A 79 6.38 -21.74 5.99
N ILE A 80 5.37 -22.53 5.64
CA ILE A 80 4.24 -22.05 4.83
C ILE A 80 3.44 -21.00 5.60
N ARG A 81 3.21 -21.18 6.91
CA ARG A 81 2.43 -20.22 7.72
C ARG A 81 3.06 -18.81 7.73
N PRO A 82 4.33 -18.62 8.14
CA PRO A 82 4.94 -17.29 8.09
C PRO A 82 5.03 -16.74 6.67
N ALA A 83 5.29 -17.60 5.66
CA ALA A 83 5.27 -17.16 4.27
C ALA A 83 3.90 -16.60 3.86
N HIS A 84 2.81 -17.31 4.15
CA HIS A 84 1.44 -16.87 3.90
C HIS A 84 1.14 -15.52 4.57
N LEU A 85 1.43 -15.40 5.87
CA LEU A 85 1.13 -14.18 6.63
C LEU A 85 1.89 -12.97 6.08
N ASN A 86 3.19 -13.13 5.76
CA ASN A 86 3.98 -12.05 5.19
C ASN A 86 3.57 -11.68 3.77
N VAL A 87 3.18 -12.66 2.94
CA VAL A 87 2.62 -12.39 1.60
C VAL A 87 1.36 -11.56 1.71
N MET A 88 0.46 -11.93 2.62
CA MET A 88 -0.79 -11.19 2.82
C MET A 88 -0.53 -9.77 3.30
N LEU A 89 0.44 -9.60 4.18
CA LEU A 89 0.67 -8.35 4.86
C LEU A 89 1.52 -7.37 4.02
N TYR A 90 2.70 -7.77 3.58
CA TYR A 90 3.60 -6.95 2.77
C TYR A 90 3.32 -7.05 1.27
N GLY A 91 2.93 -8.23 0.78
CA GLY A 91 2.63 -8.45 -0.64
C GLY A 91 1.27 -7.90 -1.04
N TRP A 92 0.19 -8.29 -0.38
CA TRP A 92 -1.15 -7.85 -0.76
C TRP A 92 -1.54 -6.52 -0.09
N ALA A 93 -1.74 -6.52 1.23
CA ALA A 93 -2.35 -5.41 1.95
C ALA A 93 -1.54 -4.10 1.80
N SER A 94 -0.21 -4.19 1.87
CA SER A 94 0.64 -3.01 1.75
C SER A 94 0.67 -2.45 0.33
N ASN A 95 0.69 -3.30 -0.72
CA ASN A 95 0.61 -2.83 -2.10
C ASN A 95 -0.74 -2.18 -2.41
N VAL A 96 -1.86 -2.75 -1.92
CA VAL A 96 -3.18 -2.09 -2.05
C VAL A 96 -3.20 -0.75 -1.32
N GLY A 97 -2.70 -0.73 -0.08
CA GLY A 97 -2.65 0.46 0.76
C GLY A 97 -1.85 1.59 0.10
N MET A 98 -0.63 1.29 -0.36
CA MET A 98 0.23 2.27 -1.05
C MET A 98 -0.38 2.74 -2.37
N GLY A 99 -0.90 1.83 -3.20
CA GLY A 99 -1.56 2.19 -4.46
C GLY A 99 -2.77 3.11 -4.26
N THR A 100 -3.61 2.79 -3.28
CA THR A 100 -4.77 3.62 -2.90
C THR A 100 -4.32 4.98 -2.37
N ALA A 101 -3.31 5.00 -1.51
CA ALA A 101 -2.79 6.22 -0.91
C ALA A 101 -2.19 7.18 -1.95
N ILE A 102 -1.43 6.68 -2.91
CA ILE A 102 -0.86 7.47 -4.02
C ILE A 102 -1.98 8.13 -4.82
N TRP A 103 -3.00 7.36 -5.20
CA TRP A 103 -4.14 7.86 -5.97
C TRP A 103 -4.94 8.92 -5.20
N LEU A 104 -5.25 8.66 -3.92
CA LEU A 104 -5.96 9.60 -3.05
C LEU A 104 -5.14 10.88 -2.84
N MET A 105 -3.85 10.77 -2.56
CA MET A 105 -2.98 11.92 -2.31
C MET A 105 -2.91 12.83 -3.53
N ALA A 106 -2.75 12.29 -4.74
CA ALA A 106 -2.71 13.08 -5.97
C ALA A 106 -4.02 13.85 -6.20
N ARG A 107 -5.16 13.19 -6.02
CA ARG A 107 -6.50 13.82 -6.15
C ARG A 107 -6.75 14.91 -5.12
N LEU A 108 -6.42 14.65 -3.86
CA LEU A 108 -6.68 15.60 -2.77
C LEU A 108 -5.71 16.80 -2.81
N CYS A 109 -4.48 16.61 -3.28
CA CYS A 109 -3.53 17.70 -3.49
C CYS A 109 -3.80 18.51 -4.77
N ARG A 110 -4.74 18.09 -5.64
CA ARG A 110 -5.10 18.70 -6.93
C ARG A 110 -3.87 18.97 -7.81
N THR A 111 -3.07 17.94 -8.01
CA THR A 111 -1.77 18.10 -8.66
C THR A 111 -1.37 16.81 -9.36
N THR A 112 -0.85 16.96 -10.58
CA THR A 112 -0.40 15.83 -11.39
C THR A 112 0.85 15.22 -10.78
N LEU A 113 0.97 13.90 -10.93
CA LEU A 113 2.06 13.13 -10.38
C LEU A 113 3.42 13.62 -10.91
N ARG A 114 4.25 14.17 -10.02
CA ARG A 114 5.64 14.52 -10.33
C ARG A 114 6.52 13.29 -10.13
N HIS A 115 7.37 13.00 -11.11
CA HIS A 115 8.32 11.86 -11.09
C HIS A 115 7.64 10.48 -10.86
N PRO A 116 6.74 10.03 -11.76
CA PRO A 116 6.08 8.73 -11.64
C PRO A 116 7.07 7.55 -11.58
N LEU A 117 8.25 7.70 -12.18
CA LEU A 117 9.29 6.68 -12.15
C LEU A 117 9.78 6.37 -10.73
N LEU A 118 9.79 7.33 -9.79
CA LEU A 118 10.18 7.08 -8.40
C LEU A 118 9.25 6.08 -7.70
N LEU A 119 7.95 6.16 -8.00
CA LEU A 119 6.96 5.24 -7.46
C LEU A 119 7.06 3.85 -8.11
N VAL A 120 7.34 3.80 -9.40
CA VAL A 120 7.51 2.53 -10.13
C VAL A 120 8.78 1.81 -9.65
N THR A 121 9.90 2.52 -9.51
CA THR A 121 11.14 1.94 -8.97
C THR A 121 10.98 1.53 -7.52
N GLY A 122 10.34 2.37 -6.69
CA GLY A 122 10.03 2.05 -5.29
C GLY A 122 9.15 0.81 -5.15
N GLY A 123 8.08 0.73 -5.93
CA GLY A 123 7.21 -0.46 -6.00
C GLY A 123 7.94 -1.69 -6.53
N GLY A 124 8.90 -1.51 -7.44
CA GLY A 124 9.76 -2.60 -7.94
C GLY A 124 10.61 -3.20 -6.83
N PHE A 125 11.33 -2.36 -6.08
CA PHE A 125 12.11 -2.77 -4.91
C PHE A 125 11.24 -3.39 -3.81
N TRP A 126 10.03 -2.87 -3.61
CA TRP A 126 9.08 -3.44 -2.67
C TRP A 126 8.70 -4.88 -3.06
N ASN A 127 8.27 -5.10 -4.30
CA ASN A 127 7.89 -6.43 -4.78
C ASN A 127 9.08 -7.40 -4.84
N LEU A 128 10.27 -6.90 -5.18
CA LEU A 128 11.50 -7.68 -5.09
C LEU A 128 11.79 -8.09 -3.64
N GLY A 129 11.63 -7.18 -2.68
CA GLY A 129 11.79 -7.46 -1.26
C GLY A 129 10.81 -8.51 -0.76
N VAL A 130 9.53 -8.41 -1.14
CA VAL A 130 8.52 -9.44 -0.83
C VAL A 130 8.89 -10.79 -1.43
N LEU A 131 9.29 -10.84 -2.71
CA LEU A 131 9.70 -12.07 -3.37
C LEU A 131 10.90 -12.73 -2.68
N LEU A 132 11.96 -11.95 -2.44
CA LEU A 132 13.15 -12.42 -1.71
C LEU A 132 12.79 -12.90 -0.31
N GLY A 133 11.92 -12.18 0.38
CA GLY A 133 11.47 -12.53 1.72
C GLY A 133 10.74 -13.86 1.77
N ILE A 134 9.84 -14.10 0.83
CA ILE A 134 9.09 -15.37 0.73
C ILE A 134 10.03 -16.51 0.39
N CYS A 135 10.90 -16.34 -0.60
CA CYS A 135 11.90 -17.34 -0.95
C CYS A 135 12.78 -17.68 0.26
N GLY A 136 13.23 -16.68 1.01
CA GLY A 136 14.01 -16.85 2.23
C GLY A 136 13.30 -17.65 3.31
N ILE A 137 12.06 -17.28 3.64
CA ILE A 137 11.25 -18.01 4.64
C ILE A 137 11.06 -19.47 4.20
N LEU A 138 10.76 -19.71 2.93
CA LEU A 138 10.56 -21.06 2.38
C LEU A 138 11.86 -21.89 2.38
N MET A 139 13.01 -21.26 2.17
CA MET A 139 14.32 -21.90 2.31
C MET A 139 14.72 -22.15 3.76
N GLY A 140 14.09 -21.46 4.72
CA GLY A 140 14.26 -21.66 6.16
C GLY A 140 14.99 -20.53 6.88
N ASP A 141 15.23 -19.41 6.22
CA ASP A 141 15.96 -18.24 6.76
C ASP A 141 15.05 -17.26 7.51
N SER A 142 13.99 -17.79 8.15
CA SER A 142 13.01 -16.97 8.87
C SER A 142 13.57 -16.47 10.18
N THR A 143 13.38 -15.18 10.49
CA THR A 143 13.87 -14.57 11.74
C THR A 143 13.13 -15.04 13.00
N GLY A 144 11.89 -15.54 12.85
CA GLY A 144 11.06 -16.04 13.95
C GLY A 144 10.28 -14.97 14.71
N TYR A 145 10.45 -13.68 14.39
CA TYR A 145 9.63 -12.59 14.92
C TYR A 145 8.38 -12.38 14.08
N HIS A 146 7.22 -12.35 14.73
CA HIS A 146 5.93 -12.25 14.07
C HIS A 146 5.78 -10.96 13.24
N TRP A 147 5.48 -11.10 11.95
CA TRP A 147 5.49 -10.04 10.93
C TRP A 147 6.84 -9.37 10.67
N LEU A 148 7.94 -9.93 11.18
CA LEU A 148 9.30 -9.55 10.83
C LEU A 148 10.10 -10.76 10.35
N GLU A 149 9.41 -11.80 9.87
CA GLU A 149 10.03 -13.08 9.48
C GLU A 149 10.91 -12.97 8.24
N PHE A 150 10.78 -11.89 7.47
CA PHE A 150 11.63 -11.67 6.30
C PHE A 150 13.11 -11.51 6.69
N PRO A 151 14.02 -12.20 5.98
CA PRO A 151 15.46 -12.06 6.18
C PRO A 151 15.96 -10.63 5.94
N SER A 152 17.18 -10.36 6.42
CA SER A 152 17.80 -9.03 6.33
C SER A 152 17.97 -8.51 4.90
N TYR A 153 18.27 -9.37 3.92
CA TYR A 153 18.39 -8.96 2.51
C TYR A 153 17.05 -8.49 1.93
N ALA A 154 15.94 -9.12 2.30
CA ALA A 154 14.61 -8.71 1.90
C ALA A 154 14.22 -7.39 2.60
N ALA A 155 14.55 -7.26 3.88
CA ALA A 155 14.33 -6.05 4.65
C ALA A 155 15.01 -4.81 4.04
N TRP A 156 16.24 -4.94 3.54
CA TRP A 156 16.94 -3.85 2.84
C TRP A 156 16.22 -3.43 1.55
N SER A 157 15.78 -4.39 0.73
CA SER A 157 15.02 -4.08 -0.49
C SER A 157 13.70 -3.39 -0.18
N LEU A 158 12.98 -3.86 0.84
CA LEU A 158 11.74 -3.22 1.32
C LEU A 158 11.99 -1.80 1.81
N PHE A 159 13.06 -1.59 2.59
CA PHE A 159 13.42 -0.26 3.11
C PHE A 159 13.72 0.73 1.99
N VAL A 160 14.55 0.35 1.01
CA VAL A 160 14.86 1.21 -0.15
C VAL A 160 13.59 1.51 -0.95
N GLY A 161 12.78 0.50 -1.25
CA GLY A 161 11.51 0.68 -1.95
C GLY A 161 10.57 1.63 -1.23
N TYR A 162 10.46 1.46 0.09
CA TYR A 162 9.66 2.31 0.95
C TYR A 162 10.14 3.76 0.98
N CYS A 163 11.45 4.02 1.14
CA CYS A 163 12.01 5.36 1.16
C CYS A 163 11.70 6.15 -0.13
N LEU A 164 11.72 5.48 -1.29
CA LEU A 164 11.36 6.09 -2.57
C LEU A 164 9.88 6.48 -2.61
N ILE A 165 8.99 5.63 -2.09
CA ILE A 165 7.54 5.88 -2.05
C ILE A 165 7.21 6.97 -1.03
N ALA A 166 7.80 6.90 0.16
CA ALA A 166 7.57 7.87 1.24
C ALA A 166 8.11 9.26 0.91
N SER A 167 9.30 9.34 0.29
CA SER A 167 9.84 10.64 -0.18
C SER A 167 8.91 11.28 -1.21
N TRP A 168 8.34 10.48 -2.12
CA TRP A 168 7.31 10.94 -3.03
C TRP A 168 6.07 11.48 -2.29
N ALA A 169 5.54 10.74 -1.29
CA ALA A 169 4.35 11.15 -0.55
C ALA A 169 4.54 12.51 0.15
N VAL A 170 5.70 12.72 0.78
CA VAL A 170 6.07 13.98 1.43
C VAL A 170 6.22 15.12 0.43
N LEU A 171 6.93 14.89 -0.69
CA LEU A 171 7.09 15.88 -1.75
C LEU A 171 5.72 16.28 -2.33
N MET A 172 4.83 15.32 -2.54
CA MET A 172 3.53 15.59 -3.11
C MET A 172 2.67 16.45 -2.18
N PHE A 173 2.69 16.17 -0.88
CA PHE A 173 1.99 16.98 0.10
C PHE A 173 2.55 18.41 0.21
N ARG A 174 3.87 18.57 0.10
CA ARG A 174 4.54 19.89 0.16
C ARG A 174 4.16 20.81 -1.01
N PHE A 175 3.87 20.25 -2.18
CA PHE A 175 3.50 20.98 -3.41
C PHE A 175 1.99 20.93 -3.72
N ARG A 176 1.14 20.71 -2.70
CA ARG A 176 -0.31 20.72 -2.88
C ARG A 176 -0.82 22.11 -3.32
N ARG A 177 -1.90 22.13 -4.10
CA ARG A 177 -2.51 23.38 -4.64
C ARG A 177 -3.85 23.74 -3.99
N GLY A 178 -4.35 22.93 -3.05
CA GLY A 178 -5.62 23.15 -2.37
C GLY A 178 -5.46 23.35 -0.88
N ASP A 179 -6.12 24.38 -0.35
CA ASP A 179 -6.48 24.52 1.06
C ASP A 179 -8.01 24.37 1.17
N PRO A 180 -8.56 23.76 2.24
CA PRO A 180 -7.91 23.16 3.41
C PRO A 180 -7.42 21.70 3.20
N ILE A 181 -6.59 21.22 4.12
CA ILE A 181 -6.12 19.82 4.15
C ILE A 181 -7.29 18.91 4.53
N TYR A 182 -7.55 17.90 3.70
CA TYR A 182 -8.59 16.91 3.95
C TYR A 182 -8.12 15.87 4.98
N ILE A 183 -9.04 15.36 5.81
CA ILE A 183 -8.75 14.41 6.89
C ILE A 183 -8.05 13.15 6.36
N THR A 184 -8.44 12.65 5.19
CA THR A 184 -7.72 11.55 4.52
C THR A 184 -6.23 11.84 4.33
N GLN A 185 -5.83 13.07 3.98
CA GLN A 185 -4.42 13.40 3.77
C GLN A 185 -3.63 13.29 5.07
N TRP A 186 -4.22 13.67 6.21
CA TRP A 186 -3.60 13.51 7.53
C TRP A 186 -3.35 12.04 7.86
N TYR A 187 -4.36 11.17 7.69
CA TYR A 187 -4.20 9.74 7.93
C TYR A 187 -3.19 9.08 6.99
N LEU A 188 -3.20 9.44 5.70
CA LEU A 188 -2.23 8.91 4.74
C LEU A 188 -0.80 9.35 5.08
N LEU A 189 -0.60 10.62 5.42
CA LEU A 189 0.72 11.10 5.86
C LEU A 189 1.17 10.44 7.15
N ALA A 190 0.28 10.33 8.14
CA ALA A 190 0.57 9.66 9.40
C ALA A 190 1.04 8.22 9.14
N ALA A 191 0.34 7.47 8.27
CA ALA A 191 0.77 6.12 7.88
C ALA A 191 2.19 6.13 7.29
N PHE A 192 2.46 7.02 6.32
CA PHE A 192 3.76 7.10 5.66
C PHE A 192 4.92 7.55 6.58
N LEU A 193 4.62 8.31 7.63
CA LEU A 193 5.63 8.76 8.59
C LEU A 193 5.86 7.77 9.74
N TRP A 194 4.81 7.09 10.19
CA TRP A 194 4.90 6.14 11.30
C TRP A 194 5.55 4.82 10.88
N PHE A 195 5.26 4.30 9.69
CA PHE A 195 5.83 3.04 9.22
C PHE A 195 7.37 2.97 9.27
N PRO A 196 8.15 3.94 8.74
CA PRO A 196 9.61 3.84 8.77
C PRO A 196 10.13 3.96 10.21
N TRP A 197 9.48 4.75 11.07
CA TRP A 197 9.84 4.85 12.47
C TRP A 197 9.66 3.51 13.20
N MET A 198 8.48 2.91 13.11
CA MET A 198 8.21 1.64 13.79
C MET A 198 9.04 0.50 13.22
N TYR A 199 9.23 0.46 11.89
CA TYR A 199 10.02 -0.56 11.22
C TYR A 199 11.49 -0.45 11.62
N LEU A 200 12.08 0.75 11.55
CA LEU A 200 13.47 0.96 11.94
C LEU A 200 13.70 0.68 13.42
N ALA A 201 12.81 1.13 14.31
CA ALA A 201 12.91 0.85 15.74
C ALA A 201 12.86 -0.66 16.04
N ALA A 202 11.96 -1.40 15.39
CA ALA A 202 11.91 -2.84 15.56
C ALA A 202 13.15 -3.55 14.98
N GLN A 203 13.60 -3.13 13.79
CA GLN A 203 14.79 -3.68 13.15
C GLN A 203 16.06 -3.43 13.98
N THR A 204 16.20 -2.22 14.55
CA THR A 204 17.35 -1.89 15.39
C THR A 204 17.32 -2.68 16.70
N MET A 205 16.18 -2.72 17.39
CA MET A 205 16.08 -3.36 18.71
C MET A 205 16.03 -4.89 18.66
N LEU A 206 15.70 -5.51 17.51
CA LEU A 206 15.64 -6.98 17.38
C LEU A 206 16.83 -7.58 16.64
N PHE A 207 17.47 -6.85 15.71
CA PHE A 207 18.52 -7.42 14.85
C PHE A 207 19.88 -6.71 14.94
N ILE A 208 19.90 -5.38 15.08
CA ILE A 208 21.17 -4.61 15.05
C ILE A 208 21.78 -4.52 16.45
N VAL A 209 20.98 -4.07 17.42
CA VAL A 209 21.34 -3.99 18.84
C VAL A 209 20.26 -4.74 19.62
N PRO A 210 20.31 -6.09 19.61
CA PRO A 210 19.21 -6.91 20.07
C PRO A 210 19.02 -6.77 21.59
N VAL A 211 17.85 -6.29 21.98
CA VAL A 211 17.34 -6.40 23.35
C VAL A 211 17.18 -7.87 23.72
N GLN A 212 17.11 -8.21 25.01
CA GLN A 212 17.09 -9.61 25.45
C GLN A 212 15.88 -9.94 26.32
N GLY A 213 15.48 -11.22 26.33
CA GLY A 213 14.40 -11.74 27.18
C GLY A 213 13.03 -11.11 26.90
N VAL A 214 12.34 -10.70 27.96
CA VAL A 214 10.97 -10.16 27.89
C VAL A 214 10.85 -8.94 26.96
N LEU A 215 11.92 -8.15 26.85
CA LEU A 215 11.92 -6.96 26.03
C LEU A 215 11.84 -7.29 24.53
N GLN A 216 12.38 -8.43 24.07
CA GLN A 216 12.24 -8.85 22.67
C GLN A 216 10.78 -9.10 22.30
N ALA A 217 10.07 -9.82 23.17
CA ALA A 217 8.65 -10.10 22.98
C ALA A 217 7.82 -8.80 23.00
N ALA A 218 8.12 -7.89 23.94
CA ALA A 218 7.46 -6.59 24.03
C ALA A 218 7.68 -5.74 22.76
N VAL A 219 8.92 -5.66 22.25
CA VAL A 219 9.24 -4.92 21.01
C VAL A 219 8.56 -5.54 19.80
N ASN A 220 8.59 -6.87 19.65
CA ASN A 220 7.93 -7.55 18.54
C ASN A 220 6.41 -7.30 18.55
N TRP A 221 5.78 -7.40 19.73
CA TRP A 221 4.34 -7.17 19.85
C TRP A 221 3.95 -5.70 19.67
N TRP A 222 4.78 -4.78 20.17
CA TRP A 222 4.64 -3.35 19.89
C TRP A 222 4.69 -3.08 18.39
N TYR A 223 5.68 -3.64 17.68
CA TYR A 223 5.80 -3.50 16.24
C TYR A 223 4.54 -4.02 15.54
N ALA A 224 4.13 -5.25 15.84
CA ALA A 224 2.98 -5.88 15.23
C ALA A 224 1.70 -5.03 15.44
N ASN A 225 1.43 -4.60 16.66
CA ASN A 225 0.26 -3.78 16.97
C ASN A 225 0.27 -2.45 16.18
N ASN A 226 1.40 -1.75 16.15
CA ASN A 226 1.53 -0.49 15.42
C ASN A 226 1.41 -0.70 13.90
N LEU A 227 1.90 -1.82 13.38
CA LEU A 227 1.74 -2.16 11.97
C LEU A 227 0.26 -2.35 11.59
N LEU A 228 -0.55 -2.95 12.46
CA LEU A 228 -2.01 -3.03 12.23
C LEU A 228 -2.70 -1.68 12.33
N PHE A 229 -2.45 -0.92 13.39
CA PHE A 229 -3.25 0.28 13.65
C PHE A 229 -2.71 1.53 12.96
N LEU A 230 -1.42 1.80 13.07
CA LEU A 230 -0.83 3.03 12.53
C LEU A 230 -0.53 2.93 11.04
N TRP A 231 -0.17 1.75 10.54
CA TRP A 231 0.03 1.55 9.10
C TRP A 231 -1.30 1.19 8.41
N PHE A 232 -1.83 -0.02 8.61
CA PHE A 232 -3.05 -0.43 7.90
C PHE A 232 -4.29 0.33 8.36
N GLY A 233 -4.46 0.54 9.66
CA GLY A 233 -5.61 1.25 10.22
C GLY A 233 -5.70 2.68 9.70
N SER A 234 -4.59 3.43 9.71
CA SER A 234 -4.54 4.79 9.13
C SER A 234 -4.82 4.79 7.62
N LEU A 235 -4.24 3.87 6.85
CA LEU A 235 -4.51 3.77 5.41
C LEU A 235 -5.99 3.44 5.12
N ALA A 236 -6.57 2.53 5.89
CA ALA A 236 -7.97 2.13 5.78
C ALA A 236 -8.91 3.27 6.19
N LEU A 237 -8.66 3.94 7.31
CA LEU A 237 -9.43 5.09 7.78
C LEU A 237 -9.35 6.24 6.77
N GLY A 238 -8.15 6.60 6.31
CA GLY A 238 -7.97 7.63 5.30
C GLY A 238 -8.77 7.33 4.03
N THR A 239 -8.71 6.08 3.57
CA THR A 239 -9.51 5.62 2.41
C THR A 239 -11.01 5.69 2.68
N ALA A 240 -11.47 5.24 3.85
CA ALA A 240 -12.88 5.27 4.23
C ALA A 240 -13.44 6.70 4.30
N TYR A 241 -12.69 7.63 4.90
CA TYR A 241 -13.05 9.04 4.98
C TYR A 241 -13.21 9.70 3.61
N TYR A 242 -12.53 9.19 2.57
CA TYR A 242 -12.75 9.65 1.21
C TYR A 242 -13.87 8.89 0.50
N MET A 243 -13.85 7.56 0.53
CA MET A 243 -14.71 6.71 -0.28
C MET A 243 -16.16 6.71 0.20
N ILE A 244 -16.41 6.62 1.51
CA ILE A 244 -17.77 6.51 2.05
C ILE A 244 -18.60 7.76 1.71
N PRO A 245 -18.15 9.00 2.01
CA PRO A 245 -18.88 10.21 1.62
C PRO A 245 -19.04 10.31 0.10
N LYS A 246 -18.02 9.89 -0.65
CA LYS A 246 -18.01 10.00 -2.11
C LYS A 246 -19.03 9.07 -2.78
N VAL A 247 -19.18 7.84 -2.28
CA VAL A 247 -20.15 6.86 -2.79
C VAL A 247 -21.58 7.22 -2.37
N ILE A 248 -21.76 7.70 -1.13
CA ILE A 248 -23.09 8.04 -0.60
C ILE A 248 -23.56 9.43 -1.12
N GLY A 249 -22.65 10.27 -1.59
CA GLY A 249 -22.98 11.64 -2.03
C GLY A 249 -23.36 12.58 -0.88
N ARG A 250 -22.94 12.26 0.35
CA ARG A 250 -23.20 13.06 1.56
C ARG A 250 -21.90 13.61 2.13
N PRO A 251 -21.91 14.78 2.78
CA PRO A 251 -20.73 15.31 3.46
C PRO A 251 -20.33 14.43 4.66
N VAL A 252 -19.07 14.55 5.08
CA VAL A 252 -18.56 13.87 6.29
C VAL A 252 -19.33 14.39 7.51
N TYR A 253 -19.83 13.46 8.33
CA TYR A 253 -20.49 13.79 9.58
C TYR A 253 -19.47 14.12 10.68
N SER A 254 -19.67 15.24 11.40
CA SER A 254 -18.84 15.70 12.52
C SER A 254 -17.34 15.86 12.22
N TYR A 255 -16.96 16.98 11.59
CA TYR A 255 -15.57 17.31 11.30
C TYR A 255 -14.66 17.43 12.55
N HIS A 256 -15.23 17.66 13.74
CA HIS A 256 -14.45 17.77 14.98
C HIS A 256 -14.04 16.42 15.57
N LEU A 257 -14.74 15.34 15.22
CA LEU A 257 -14.44 14.00 15.72
C LEU A 257 -13.36 13.30 14.88
N ALA A 258 -13.29 13.67 13.61
CA ALA A 258 -12.44 13.07 12.59
C ALA A 258 -11.09 13.79 12.49
#